data_AF-A0A485A4E2-F1
#
_entry.id   AF-A0A485A4E2-F1
#
_cell.length_a   1.000
_cell.length_b   1.000
_cell.length_c   1.000
_cell.angle_alpha   90.00
_cell.angle_beta   90.00
_cell.angle_gamma   90.00
#
_symmetry.space_group_name_H-M   'P 1'
#
loop_
_entity.id
_entity.type
_entity.pdbx_description
1 polymer ?
#
loop_
_entity_poly.entity_id
_entity_poly.type
_entity_poly.pdbx_seq_one_letter_code
_entity_poly.pdbx_strand_id
1 'polypeptide(L)' 'MGFVETIADRVTVLHQGQVLAEGSLREVQANEQVIEVYLGR' A
#
# COMPACT_ATOMS: atom_id res chain seq x y z
N MET A 1 -2.13 -4.28 14.38
CA MET A 1 -1.00 -3.47 13.86
C MET A 1 -1.57 -2.15 13.35
N GLY A 2 -1.57 -1.08 14.16
CA GLY A 2 -2.25 0.19 13.81
C GLY A 2 -1.37 1.45 13.82
N PHE A 3 -0.07 1.32 14.11
CA PHE A 3 0.82 2.47 14.24
C PHE A 3 0.97 3.27 12.93
N VAL A 4 1.10 2.58 11.79
CA VAL A 4 1.20 3.24 10.48
C VAL A 4 -0.07 4.02 10.14
N GLU A 5 -1.25 3.48 10.51
CA GLU A 5 -2.53 4.17 10.31
C GLU A 5 -2.63 5.46 11.13
N THR A 6 -1.98 5.52 12.28
CA THR A 6 -2.03 6.71 13.17
C THR A 6 -1.13 7.87 12.72
N ILE A 7 -0.17 7.62 11.83
CA ILE A 7 0.84 8.62 11.43
C ILE A 7 0.81 8.96 9.95
N ALA A 8 0.17 8.12 9.12
CA ALA A 8 0.22 8.26 7.67
C ALA A 8 -1.15 8.68 7.12
N ASP A 9 -1.24 9.95 6.69
CA ASP A 9 -2.38 10.45 5.93
C ASP A 9 -2.38 9.93 4.48
N ARG A 10 -1.18 9.68 3.93
CA ARG A 10 -0.98 9.20 2.57
C ARG A 10 0.17 8.21 2.51
N VAL A 11 -0.04 7.13 1.76
CA VAL A 11 0.88 6.02 1.57
C VAL A 11 1.13 5.84 0.08
N THR A 12 2.39 5.66 -0.29
CA THR A 12 2.81 5.35 -1.66
C THR A 12 3.52 4.00 -1.65
N VAL A 13 3.07 3.09 -2.52
CA VAL A 13 3.68 1.78 -2.74
C VAL A 13 4.55 1.84 -3.98
N LEU A 14 5.80 1.43 -3.85
CA LEU A 14 6.76 1.36 -4.96
C LEU A 14 7.03 -0.09 -5.34
N HIS A 15 7.00 -0.37 -6.63
CA HIS A 15 7.40 -1.65 -7.20
C HIS A 15 8.29 -1.42 -8.43
N GLN A 16 9.47 -2.05 -8.45
CA GLN A 16 10.44 -1.94 -9.56
C GLN A 16 10.81 -0.50 -9.97
N GLY A 17 10.92 0.40 -8.99
CA GLY A 17 11.27 1.80 -9.24
C GLY A 17 10.11 2.65 -9.77
N GLN A 18 8.90 2.11 -9.83
CA GLN A 18 7.69 2.82 -10.23
C GLN A 18 6.66 2.84 -9.10
N VAL A 19 5.77 3.83 -9.12
CA VAL A 19 4.63 3.89 -8.21
C VAL A 19 3.61 2.85 -8.64
N LEU A 20 3.31 1.90 -7.74
CA LEU A 20 2.30 0.87 -7.92
C LEU A 20 0.92 1.36 -7.47
N ALA A 21 0.85 2.00 -6.30
CA ALA A 21 -0.38 2.52 -5.73
C ALA A 21 -0.09 3.72 -4.82
N GLU A 22 -1.04 4.64 -4.71
CA GLU A 22 -0.97 5.77 -3.80
C GLU A 22 -2.35 6.08 -3.24
N GLY A 23 -2.45 6.34 -1.94
CA GLY A 23 -3.71 6.61 -1.26
C GLY A 23 -3.60 6.50 0.25
N SER A 24 -4.72 6.48 0.95
CA SER A 24 -4.76 6.13 2.36
C SER A 24 -4.29 4.69 2.58
N LEU A 25 -3.87 4.38 3.81
CA LEU A 25 -3.45 3.03 4.16
C LEU A 25 -4.53 1.97 3.86
N ARG A 26 -5.82 2.31 4.05
CA ARG A 26 -6.95 1.41 3.78
C ARG A 26 -7.12 1.13 2.29
N GLU A 27 -7.05 2.16 1.46
CA GLU A 27 -7.15 2.02 0.01
C GLU A 27 -6.01 1.16 -0.55
N VAL A 28 -4.79 1.40 -0.07
CA VAL A 28 -3.61 0.63 -0.48
C VAL A 28 -3.68 -0.83 -0.03
N GLN A 29 -4.15 -1.11 1.19
CA GLN A 29 -4.32 -2.48 1.68
C GLN A 29 -5.39 -3.26 0.92
N ALA A 30 -6.41 -2.59 0.39
CA ALA A 30 -7.47 -3.19 -0.42
C ALA A 30 -7.09 -3.33 -1.90
N ASN A 31 -5.96 -2.77 -2.35
CA ASN A 31 -5.53 -2.82 -3.74
C ASN A 31 -5.03 -4.22 -4.11
N GLU A 32 -5.71 -4.88 -5.05
CA GLU A 32 -5.41 -6.25 -5.49
C GLU A 32 -3.98 -6.39 -6.03
N GLN A 33 -3.46 -5.39 -6.76
CA GLN A 33 -2.09 -5.43 -7.29
C GLN A 33 -1.05 -5.34 -6.18
N VAL A 34 -1.30 -4.55 -5.14
CA VAL A 34 -0.42 -4.47 -3.95
C VAL A 34 -0.42 -5.81 -3.22
N ILE A 35 -1.58 -6.43 -3.08
CA ILE A 35 -1.73 -7.75 -2.46
C ILE A 35 -0.97 -8.83 -3.25
N GLU A 36 -1.16 -8.89 -4.56
CA GLU A 36 -0.48 -9.84 -5.45
C GLU A 36 1.05 -9.70 -5.34
N VAL A 37 1.56 -8.47 -5.48
CA VAL A 37 3.00 -8.20 -5.48
C VAL A 37 3.68 -8.49 -4.13
N TYR A 38 3.04 -8.18 -3.00
CA TYR A 38 3.68 -8.30 -1.68
C TYR A 38 3.35 -9.60 -0.93
N LEU A 39 2.21 -10.23 -1.23
CA LEU A 39 1.73 -11.41 -0.52
C LEU A 39 1.63 -12.65 -1.41
N GLY A 40 1.88 -12.53 -2.72
CA GLY A 40 2.00 -13.66 -3.65
C GLY A 40 0.72 -14.50 -3.77
N ARG A 41 -0.44 -13.84 -3.73
CA ARG A 41 -1.75 -14.49 -3.93
C ARG A 41 -2.13 -14.53 -5.39
#